data_AF-A0A1B0Z1M2-F1
#
_entry.id   AF-A0A1B0Z1M2-F1
#
_cell.length_a   1.000
_cell.length_b   1.000
_cell.length_c   1.000
_cell.angle_alpha   90.00
_cell.angle_beta   90.00
_cell.angle_gamma   90.00
#
_symmetry.space_group_name_H-M   'P 1'
#
loop_
_entity.id
_entity.type
_entity.pdbx_description
1 polymer ?
#
loop_
_entity_poly.entity_id
_entity_poly.type
_entity_poly.pdbx_seq_one_letter_code
_entity_poly.pdbx_strand_id
1 'polypeptide(L)'
;MKMNYYFAYGSNLHHLQMRRRCPKCHFVKKIILHNYSLSFRSKYGAADIEKKVGGKVYGGLYLISKKAEKRLDIYEEYPTLYKKIFFKYDNKKVMTYIMPKKTKPVPPTTKYLNIIKQGYKDCRLNMKSLNAALLPLKHLQR
;
A
#
# COMPACT_ATOMS: atom_id res chain seq x y z
N MET A 1 23.58 10.61 -0.85
CA MET A 1 22.22 10.80 -0.28
C MET A 1 21.69 9.45 0.21
N LYS A 2 21.15 9.36 1.44
CA LYS A 2 20.63 8.09 1.98
C LYS A 2 19.27 7.76 1.35
N MET A 3 19.18 6.59 0.72
CA MET A 3 17.96 6.06 0.09
C MET A 3 17.35 4.99 0.97
N ASN A 4 16.02 4.95 1.02
CA ASN A 4 15.24 4.00 1.79
C ASN A 4 14.37 3.17 0.84
N TYR A 5 14.14 1.92 1.21
CA TYR A 5 13.21 1.04 0.50
C TYR A 5 11.79 1.22 1.06
N TYR A 6 10.83 1.43 0.17
CA TYR A 6 9.42 1.61 0.50
C TYR A 6 8.57 0.59 -0.24
N PHE A 7 7.70 -0.11 0.49
CA PHE A 7 6.72 -1.04 -0.07
C PHE A 7 5.35 -0.38 -0.15
N ALA A 8 4.84 -0.23 -1.37
CA ALA A 8 3.50 0.26 -1.66
C ALA A 8 2.57 -0.93 -1.96
N TYR A 9 1.37 -0.91 -1.41
CA TYR A 9 0.33 -1.92 -1.64
C TYR A 9 -1.04 -1.31 -2.01
N GLY A 10 -1.16 0.02 -1.99
CA GLY A 10 -2.39 0.77 -2.25
C GLY A 10 -2.21 1.79 -3.36
N SER A 11 -2.76 3.01 -3.17
CA SER A 11 -2.75 4.05 -4.22
C SER A 11 -1.36 4.48 -4.70
N ASN A 12 -0.32 4.37 -3.85
CA ASN A 12 1.07 4.65 -4.22
C ASN A 12 1.63 3.67 -5.28
N LEU A 13 0.92 2.60 -5.62
CA LEU A 13 1.26 1.74 -6.77
C LEU A 13 1.08 2.46 -8.11
N HIS A 14 0.21 3.46 -8.18
CA HIS A 14 -0.08 4.20 -9.41
C HIS A 14 1.08 5.14 -9.76
N HIS A 15 1.81 4.85 -10.84
CA HIS A 15 3.07 5.53 -11.17
C HIS A 15 2.91 7.04 -11.34
N LEU A 16 1.81 7.50 -11.96
CA LEU A 16 1.56 8.94 -12.14
C LEU A 16 1.32 9.64 -10.79
N GLN A 17 0.62 9.00 -9.85
CA GLN A 17 0.43 9.58 -8.52
C GLN A 17 1.73 9.58 -7.72
N MET A 18 2.48 8.47 -7.80
CA MET A 18 3.75 8.35 -7.11
C MET A 18 4.76 9.38 -7.62
N ARG A 19 4.81 9.64 -8.94
CA ARG A 19 5.66 10.68 -9.54
C ARG A 19 5.26 12.09 -9.10
N ARG A 20 3.97 12.39 -8.96
CA ARG A 20 3.50 13.69 -8.44
C ARG A 20 3.90 13.89 -6.97
N ARG A 21 3.75 12.87 -6.13
CA ARG A 21 4.12 12.90 -4.70
C ARG A 21 5.65 12.94 -4.52
N CYS A 22 6.36 12.16 -5.33
CA CYS A 22 7.79 12.01 -5.30
C CYS A 22 8.39 11.86 -6.71
N PRO A 23 8.84 12.97 -7.33
CA PRO A 23 9.41 12.93 -8.66
C PRO A 23 10.73 12.14 -8.78
N LYS A 24 11.48 12.01 -7.68
CA LYS A 24 12.78 11.32 -7.63
C LYS A 24 12.69 9.88 -7.10
N CYS A 25 11.47 9.34 -6.93
CA CYS A 25 11.28 7.97 -6.48
C CYS A 25 11.33 7.02 -7.66
N HIS A 26 11.98 5.87 -7.48
CA HIS A 26 12.17 4.89 -8.54
C HIS A 26 11.48 3.59 -8.17
N PHE A 27 10.64 3.07 -9.06
CA PHE A 27 10.13 1.71 -8.94
C PHE A 27 11.27 0.73 -9.18
N VAL A 28 11.45 -0.24 -8.27
CA VAL A 28 12.52 -1.23 -8.32
C VAL A 28 12.01 -2.53 -8.91
N LYS A 29 11.04 -3.15 -8.24
CA LYS A 29 10.44 -4.44 -8.63
C LYS A 29 9.15 -4.68 -7.86
N LYS A 30 8.35 -5.63 -8.33
CA LYS A 30 7.25 -6.20 -7.54
C LYS A 30 7.78 -7.16 -6.50
N ILE A 31 7.19 -7.14 -5.30
CA ILE A 31 7.52 -8.06 -4.20
C ILE A 31 6.24 -8.54 -3.51
N ILE A 32 6.37 -9.59 -2.70
CA ILE A 32 5.28 -10.14 -1.90
C ILE A 32 5.62 -9.94 -0.43
N LEU A 33 4.69 -9.32 0.31
CA LEU A 33 4.72 -9.26 1.76
C LEU A 33 3.94 -10.46 2.32
N HIS A 34 4.65 -11.35 3.02
CA HIS A 34 4.10 -12.57 3.61
C HIS A 34 3.56 -12.30 5.01
N ASN A 35 2.57 -13.11 5.42
CA ASN A 35 1.87 -13.03 6.70
C ASN A 35 1.05 -11.75 6.89
N TYR A 36 0.59 -11.16 5.78
CA TYR A 36 -0.33 -10.02 5.77
C TYR A 36 -1.48 -10.23 4.77
N SER A 37 -2.63 -9.62 5.03
CA SER A 37 -3.74 -9.46 4.08
C SER A 37 -4.05 -8.00 3.82
N LEU A 38 -4.45 -7.70 2.58
CA LEU A 38 -4.96 -6.39 2.21
C LEU A 38 -6.42 -6.27 2.67
N SER A 39 -6.79 -5.09 3.15
CA SER A 39 -8.14 -4.75 3.59
C SER A 39 -8.47 -3.30 3.23
N PHE A 40 -9.76 -2.96 3.18
CA PHE A 40 -10.23 -1.59 2.98
C PHE A 40 -10.97 -1.12 4.22
N ARG A 41 -10.62 0.06 4.73
CA ARG A 41 -11.07 0.61 6.02
C ARG A 41 -11.19 2.12 5.95
N SER A 42 -11.62 2.76 7.04
CA SER A 42 -11.93 4.20 7.11
C SER A 42 -13.21 4.60 6.37
N LYS A 43 -13.65 5.85 6.57
CA LYS A 43 -14.89 6.41 5.97
C LYS A 43 -14.94 6.26 4.44
N TYR A 44 -13.79 6.22 3.77
CA TYR A 44 -13.68 6.20 2.30
C TYR A 44 -13.16 4.87 1.73
N GLY A 45 -12.95 3.85 2.57
CA GLY A 45 -12.37 2.57 2.15
C GLY A 45 -10.92 2.72 1.67
N ALA A 46 -10.08 3.40 2.45
CA ALA A 46 -8.64 3.45 2.24
C ALA A 46 -7.99 2.06 2.41
N ALA A 47 -6.89 1.83 1.70
CA ALA A 47 -6.20 0.54 1.67
C ALA A 47 -5.32 0.39 2.91
N ASP A 48 -5.40 -0.75 3.59
CA ASP A 48 -4.62 -1.08 4.77
C ASP A 48 -4.17 -2.55 4.70
N ILE A 49 -3.11 -2.89 5.44
CA ILE A 49 -2.66 -4.28 5.60
C ILE A 49 -2.81 -4.72 7.05
N GLU A 50 -3.13 -5.98 7.28
CA GLU A 50 -3.24 -6.56 8.62
C GLU A 50 -2.44 -7.85 8.70
N LYS A 51 -1.92 -8.17 9.88
CA LYS A 51 -1.22 -9.44 10.09
C LYS A 51 -2.21 -10.58 9.91
N LYS A 52 -1.88 -11.52 9.03
CA LYS A 52 -2.65 -12.73 8.78
C LYS A 52 -1.70 -13.83 8.36
N VAL A 53 -1.52 -14.84 9.23
CA VAL A 53 -0.66 -15.99 8.94
C VAL A 53 -1.08 -16.65 7.63
N GLY A 54 -0.12 -16.94 6.75
CA GLY A 54 -0.38 -17.49 5.42
C GLY A 54 -0.89 -16.47 4.38
N GLY A 55 -1.24 -15.25 4.81
CA GLY A 55 -1.63 -14.15 3.93
C GLY A 55 -0.48 -13.67 3.04
N LYS A 56 -0.84 -13.13 1.86
CA LYS A 56 0.12 -12.56 0.90
C LYS A 56 -0.42 -11.24 0.34
N VAL A 57 0.38 -10.18 0.45
CA VAL A 57 0.10 -8.87 -0.18
C VAL A 57 1.08 -8.66 -1.32
N TYR A 58 0.55 -8.47 -2.53
CA TYR A 58 1.36 -8.16 -3.70
C TYR A 58 1.50 -6.65 -3.80
N GLY A 59 2.74 -6.15 -3.91
CA GLY A 59 2.99 -4.72 -3.96
C GLY A 59 4.27 -4.36 -4.69
N GLY A 60 4.51 -3.06 -4.78
CA GLY A 60 5.65 -2.46 -5.47
C GLY A 60 6.72 -2.03 -4.48
N LEU A 61 7.97 -2.39 -4.76
CA LEU A 61 9.14 -1.90 -4.04
C LEU A 61 9.68 -0.66 -4.74
N TYR A 62 9.82 0.43 -4.00
CA TYR A 62 10.36 1.71 -4.46
C TYR A 62 11.63 2.07 -3.69
N LEU A 63 12.53 2.78 -4.38
CA LEU A 63 13.62 3.52 -3.78
C LEU A 63 13.20 4.97 -3.59
N ILE A 64 13.20 5.43 -2.35
CA ILE A 64 12.77 6.78 -1.97
C ILE A 64 13.89 7.51 -1.21
N SER A 65 13.98 8.83 -1.38
CA SER A 65 14.90 9.65 -0.58
C SER A 65 14.27 10.02 0.78
N LYS A 66 15.09 10.45 1.75
CA LYS A 66 14.57 10.99 3.03
C LYS A 66 13.57 12.15 2.84
N LYS A 67 13.76 13.00 1.82
CA LYS A 67 12.83 14.10 1.51
C LYS A 67 11.50 13.58 0.97
N ALA A 68 11.54 12.51 0.18
CA ALA A 68 10.35 11.83 -0.31
C ALA A 68 9.58 11.15 0.82
N GLU A 69 10.29 10.52 1.75
CA GLU A 69 9.69 9.92 2.94
C GLU A 69 8.90 10.95 3.74
N LYS A 70 9.47 12.12 4.04
CA LYS A 70 8.76 13.20 4.74
C LYS A 70 7.48 13.67 4.02
N ARG A 71 7.46 13.65 2.69
CA ARG A 71 6.26 13.99 1.90
C ARG A 71 5.20 12.89 1.99
N LEU A 72 5.63 11.63 2.00
CA LEU A 72 4.74 10.50 2.23
C LEU A 72 4.19 10.53 3.66
N ASP A 73 4.98 10.93 4.66
CA ASP A 73 4.51 11.07 6.04
C ASP A 73 3.33 12.03 6.15
N ILE A 74 3.42 13.19 5.49
CA ILE A 74 2.31 14.16 5.44
C ILE A 74 1.09 13.55 4.72
N TYR A 75 1.32 12.87 3.60
CA TYR A 75 0.23 12.29 2.79
C TYR A 75 -0.50 11.14 3.50
N GLU A 76 0.21 10.32 4.26
CA GLU A 76 -0.34 9.19 5.01
C GLU A 76 -0.84 9.61 6.40
N GLU A 77 -0.87 10.92 6.69
CA GLU A 77 -1.22 11.48 8.01
C GLU A 77 -0.45 10.77 9.15
N TYR A 78 0.85 10.55 8.95
CA TYR A 78 1.72 9.93 9.95
C TYR A 78 2.02 10.93 11.09
N PRO A 79 2.00 10.51 12.38
CA PRO A 79 1.76 9.15 12.90
C PRO A 79 0.31 8.88 13.36
N THR A 80 -0.66 9.72 12.99
CA THR A 80 -2.03 9.66 13.53
C THR A 80 -2.88 8.59 12.84
N LEU A 81 -3.00 8.63 11.50
CA LEU A 81 -3.80 7.67 10.74
C LEU A 81 -3.04 6.38 10.43
N TYR A 82 -1.81 6.52 9.94
CA TYR A 82 -0.91 5.41 9.66
C TYR A 82 0.35 5.47 10.51
N LYS A 83 0.88 4.29 10.84
CA LYS A 83 2.21 4.11 11.44
C LYS A 83 3.15 3.42 10.47
N LYS A 84 4.44 3.73 10.58
CA LYS A 84 5.50 3.04 9.85
C LYS A 84 5.79 1.69 10.50
N ILE A 85 5.85 0.66 9.69
CA ILE A 85 6.44 -0.62 10.06
C ILE A 85 7.60 -0.94 9.14
N PHE A 86 8.52 -1.77 9.62
CA PHE A 86 9.66 -2.21 8.86
C PHE A 86 9.71 -3.73 8.83
N PHE A 87 10.05 -4.27 7.67
CA PHE A 87 10.30 -5.69 7.48
C PHE A 87 11.61 -5.89 6.72
N LYS A 88 12.15 -7.11 6.78
CA LYS A 88 13.32 -7.49 5.99
C LYS A 88 12.88 -8.13 4.69
N TYR A 89 13.50 -7.73 3.59
CA TYR A 89 13.36 -8.34 2.28
C TYR A 89 14.73 -8.33 1.59
N ASP A 90 15.23 -9.48 1.16
CA ASP A 90 16.59 -9.66 0.61
C ASP A 90 17.67 -8.99 1.49
N ASN A 91 17.64 -9.23 2.81
CA ASN A 91 18.51 -8.60 3.83
C ASN A 91 18.45 -7.07 3.92
N LYS A 92 17.52 -6.43 3.21
CA LYS A 92 17.32 -4.97 3.24
C LYS A 92 16.12 -4.63 4.12
N LYS A 93 16.25 -3.54 4.87
CA LYS A 93 15.15 -2.97 5.67
C LYS A 93 14.21 -2.20 4.74
N VAL A 94 12.95 -2.63 4.68
CA VAL A 94 11.88 -2.03 3.87
C VAL A 94 10.82 -1.45 4.78
N MET A 95 10.44 -0.20 4.52
CA MET A 95 9.38 0.51 5.22
C MET A 95 8.04 0.31 4.52
N THR A 96 6.95 0.27 5.27
CA THR A 96 5.59 0.48 4.75
C THR A 96 4.71 1.15 5.80
N TYR A 97 3.50 1.56 5.41
CA TYR A 97 2.52 2.20 6.28
C TYR A 97 1.42 1.20 6.65
N ILE A 98 0.92 1.24 7.88
CA ILE A 98 -0.20 0.43 8.35
C ILE A 98 -1.08 1.23 9.31
N MET A 99 -2.41 1.08 9.25
CA MET A 99 -3.29 1.70 10.24
C MET A 99 -3.18 0.95 11.58
N PRO A 100 -2.89 1.61 12.71
CA PRO A 100 -2.82 0.94 14.00
C PRO A 100 -4.21 0.50 14.50
N LYS A 101 -5.23 1.35 14.30
CA LYS A 101 -6.62 1.05 14.70
C LYS A 101 -7.35 0.36 13.55
N LYS A 102 -7.66 -0.92 13.72
CA LYS A 102 -8.37 -1.72 12.72
C LYS A 102 -9.88 -1.49 12.84
N THR A 103 -10.39 -0.51 12.09
CA THR A 103 -11.84 -0.27 11.97
C THR A 103 -12.51 -1.35 11.14
N LYS A 104 -13.85 -1.39 11.15
CA LYS A 104 -14.63 -2.34 10.34
C LYS A 104 -14.24 -2.22 8.85
N PRO A 105 -14.23 -3.32 8.09
CA PRO A 105 -14.01 -3.25 6.65
C PRO A 105 -15.06 -2.38 5.96
N VAL A 106 -14.64 -1.50 5.06
CA VAL A 106 -15.50 -0.58 4.31
C VAL A 106 -15.16 -0.68 2.82
N PRO A 107 -16.13 -0.80 1.90
CA PRO A 107 -15.87 -0.81 0.47
C PRO A 107 -15.17 0.48 0.00
N PRO A 108 -14.11 0.39 -0.81
CA PRO A 108 -13.50 1.56 -1.43
C PRO A 108 -14.46 2.21 -2.42
N THR A 109 -14.37 3.53 -2.57
CA THR A 109 -15.07 4.22 -3.68
C THR A 109 -14.58 3.69 -5.03
N THR A 110 -15.45 3.70 -6.05
CA THR A 110 -15.09 3.27 -7.42
C THR A 110 -13.88 4.04 -7.97
N LYS A 111 -13.83 5.35 -7.71
CA LYS A 111 -12.69 6.21 -8.09
C LYS A 111 -11.39 5.75 -7.45
N TYR A 112 -11.41 5.49 -6.14
CA TYR A 112 -10.23 5.03 -5.41
C TYR A 112 -9.79 3.62 -5.85
N LEU A 113 -10.74 2.71 -6.04
CA LEU A 113 -10.46 1.37 -6.51
C LEU A 113 -9.82 1.38 -7.92
N ASN A 114 -10.28 2.23 -8.83
CA ASN A 114 -9.71 2.35 -10.17
C ASN A 114 -8.25 2.83 -10.14
N ILE A 115 -7.89 3.72 -9.21
CA ILE A 115 -6.51 4.14 -8.98
C ILE A 115 -5.64 2.94 -8.58
N ILE A 116 -6.11 2.13 -7.63
CA ILE A 116 -5.37 0.94 -7.18
C ILE A 116 -5.24 -0.06 -8.34
N LYS A 117 -6.34 -0.35 -9.05
CA LYS A 117 -6.31 -1.24 -10.22
C LYS A 117 -5.31 -0.77 -11.28
N GLN A 118 -5.24 0.54 -11.54
CA GLN A 118 -4.24 1.08 -12.46
C GLN A 118 -2.82 0.90 -11.91
N GLY A 119 -2.58 1.14 -10.62
CA GLY A 119 -1.29 0.85 -9.99
C GLY A 119 -0.86 -0.62 -10.07
N TYR A 120 -1.80 -1.55 -9.95
CA TYR A 120 -1.52 -2.97 -10.17
C TYR A 120 -1.10 -3.26 -11.62
N LYS A 121 -1.72 -2.58 -12.61
CA LYS A 121 -1.30 -2.67 -14.02
C LYS A 121 0.10 -2.07 -14.23
N ASP A 122 0.34 -0.86 -13.73
CA ASP A 122 1.61 -0.13 -13.85
C ASP A 122 2.78 -0.96 -13.29
N CYS A 123 2.58 -1.60 -12.13
CA CYS A 123 3.57 -2.45 -11.47
C CYS A 123 3.55 -3.92 -11.92
N ARG A 124 2.71 -4.30 -12.90
CA ARG A 124 2.52 -5.69 -13.38
C ARG A 124 2.30 -6.71 -12.25
N LEU A 125 1.45 -6.33 -11.30
CA LEU A 125 1.11 -7.10 -10.10
C LEU A 125 -0.04 -8.08 -10.33
N ASN A 126 -0.03 -9.17 -9.56
CA ASN A 126 -1.15 -10.11 -9.55
C ASN A 126 -2.31 -9.54 -8.72
N MET A 127 -3.51 -9.53 -9.29
CA MET A 127 -4.74 -9.05 -8.64
C MET A 127 -5.24 -9.94 -7.49
N LYS A 128 -4.62 -11.10 -7.22
CA LYS A 128 -5.00 -12.04 -6.14
C LYS A 128 -5.21 -11.35 -4.78
N SER A 129 -4.28 -10.49 -4.36
CA SER A 129 -4.43 -9.75 -3.08
C SER A 129 -5.61 -8.77 -3.09
N LEU A 130 -5.79 -8.04 -4.19
CA LEU A 130 -6.87 -7.07 -4.35
C LEU A 130 -8.23 -7.77 -4.36
N ASN A 131 -8.37 -8.85 -5.13
CA ASN A 131 -9.60 -9.62 -5.21
C ASN A 131 -9.96 -10.27 -3.87
N ALA A 132 -8.97 -10.81 -3.15
CA ALA A 132 -9.19 -11.36 -1.81
C ALA A 132 -9.68 -10.29 -0.82
N ALA A 133 -9.19 -9.05 -0.91
CA ALA A 133 -9.63 -7.93 -0.07
C ALA A 133 -11.06 -7.45 -0.41
N LEU A 134 -11.47 -7.55 -1.67
CA LEU A 134 -12.79 -7.13 -2.14
C LEU A 134 -13.88 -8.18 -1.96
N LEU A 135 -13.51 -9.47 -1.94
CA LEU A 135 -14.47 -10.59 -1.82
C LEU A 135 -15.41 -10.47 -0.61
N PRO A 136 -14.96 -10.21 0.63
CA PRO A 136 -15.86 -10.07 1.78
C PRO A 136 -16.71 -8.79 1.71
N LEU A 137 -16.33 -7.79 0.89
CA LEU A 137 -17.03 -6.52 0.78
C LEU A 137 -18.19 -6.55 -0.23
N LYS A 138 -18.26 -7.58 -1.09
CA LYS A 138 -19.35 -7.73 -2.07
C LYS A 138 -20.74 -7.77 -1.43
N HIS A 139 -20.84 -8.38 -0.25
CA HIS A 139 -22.10 -8.47 0.50
C HIS A 139 -22.52 -7.16 1.18
N LEU A 140 -21.59 -6.20 1.31
CA LEU A 140 -21.83 -4.89 1.93
C LEU A 140 -22.18 -3.80 0.91
N GLN A 141 -22.21 -4.13 -0.39
CA GLN A 141 -22.58 -3.21 -1.47
C GLN A 141 -24.09 -3.24 -1.80
N ARG A 142 -24.94 -3.65 -0.85
CA ARG A 142 -26.41 -3.60 -0.96
C ARG A 142 -26.94 -2.28 -0.43
#